data_AF-A0AA91TPQ1-F1
#
_entry.id   AF-A0AA91TPQ1-F1
#
_cell.length_a   1.000
_cell.length_b   1.000
_cell.length_c   1.000
_cell.angle_alpha   90.00
_cell.angle_beta   90.00
_cell.angle_gamma   90.00
#
_symmetry.space_group_name_H-M   'P 1'
#
loop_
_entity.id
_entity.type
_entity.pdbx_description
1 polymer ?
#
loop_
_entity_poly.entity_id
_entity_poly.type
_entity_poly.pdbx_seq_one_letter_code
_entity_poly.pdbx_strand_id
1 'polypeptide(L)' 'MFFRKMSNSEEANWRKGTIAGFYVYLLLLFVNYTSSLFFQKEPFSTTIIFWSGLLVAFGLDFILNLLSRKNN' A
#
# COMPACT_ATOMS: atom_id res chain seq x y z
N MET A 1 -4.77 18.48 19.10
CA MET A 1 -4.50 17.23 18.37
C MET A 1 -4.89 17.47 16.92
N PHE A 2 -3.95 17.44 15.97
CA PHE A 2 -4.16 17.93 14.59
C PHE A 2 -4.97 16.97 13.69
N PHE A 3 -5.42 15.84 14.21
CA PHE A 3 -6.16 14.82 13.46
C PHE A 3 -7.46 14.45 14.16
N ARG A 4 -8.54 14.37 13.37
CA ARG A 4 -9.82 13.81 13.81
C ARG A 4 -9.65 12.31 14.06
N LYS A 5 -10.36 11.77 15.05
CA LYS A 5 -10.48 10.32 15.23
C LYS A 5 -11.12 9.69 13.98
N MET A 6 -10.55 8.58 13.48
CA MET A 6 -11.15 7.79 12.41
C MET A 6 -12.49 7.21 12.85
N SER A 7 -13.45 7.13 11.92
CA SER A 7 -14.64 6.31 12.13
C SER A 7 -14.30 4.82 12.04
N ASN A 8 -15.18 3.96 12.54
CA ASN A 8 -15.02 2.50 12.41
C ASN A 8 -14.93 2.04 10.94
N SER A 9 -15.61 2.74 10.01
CA SER A 9 -15.54 2.45 8.58
C SER A 9 -14.21 2.91 7.95
N GLU A 10 -13.73 4.09 8.33
CA GLU A 10 -12.41 4.61 7.90
C GLU A 10 -11.29 3.69 8.40
N GLU A 11 -11.37 3.20 9.64
CA GLU A 11 -10.40 2.25 10.19
C GLU A 11 -10.41 0.89 9.46
N ALA A 12 -11.60 0.37 9.14
CA ALA A 12 -11.73 -0.88 8.40
C ALA A 12 -11.20 -0.77 6.97
N ASN A 13 -11.42 0.38 6.31
CA ASN A 13 -10.89 0.67 4.98
C ASN A 13 -9.37 0.85 5.00
N TRP A 14 -8.85 1.56 6.00
CA TRP A 14 -7.42 1.71 6.23
C TRP A 14 -6.76 0.34 6.37
N ARG A 15 -7.29 -0.55 7.21
CA ARG A 15 -6.75 -1.91 7.39
C ARG A 15 -6.68 -2.68 6.07
N LYS A 16 -7.73 -2.61 5.23
CA LYS A 16 -7.72 -3.23 3.89
C LYS A 16 -6.61 -2.64 3.02
N GLY A 17 -6.48 -1.32 3.01
CA GLY A 17 -5.42 -0.62 2.28
C GLY A 17 -4.04 -1.03 2.75
N THR A 18 -3.76 -1.00 4.07
CA THR A 18 -2.46 -1.37 4.63
C THR A 18 -2.08 -2.81 4.30
N ILE A 19 -3.02 -3.75 4.40
CA ILE A 19 -2.78 -5.16 4.03
C ILE A 19 -2.42 -5.27 2.55
N ALA A 20 -3.20 -4.65 1.67
CA ALA A 20 -2.93 -4.69 0.23
C ALA A 20 -1.59 -4.03 -0.13
N GLY A 21 -1.29 -2.86 0.44
CA GLY A 21 -0.02 -2.16 0.24
C GLY A 21 1.19 -2.96 0.74
N PHE A 22 1.05 -3.64 1.88
CA PHE A 22 2.08 -4.53 2.41
C PHE A 22 2.36 -5.71 1.48
N TYR A 23 1.32 -6.35 0.92
CA TYR A 23 1.52 -7.44 -0.03
C TYR A 23 2.12 -6.96 -1.36
N VAL A 24 1.78 -5.76 -1.83
CA VAL A 24 2.44 -5.15 -3.01
C VAL A 24 3.93 -4.90 -2.72
N TYR A 25 4.25 -4.34 -1.56
CA TYR A 25 5.63 -4.17 -1.12
C TYR A 25 6.39 -5.51 -1.09
N LEU A 26 5.82 -6.53 -0.46
CA LEU A 26 6.45 -7.86 -0.38
C LEU A 26 6.66 -8.48 -1.76
N LEU A 27 5.70 -8.34 -2.67
CA LEU A 27 5.80 -8.87 -4.02
C LEU A 27 6.91 -8.18 -4.82
N LEU A 28 6.97 -6.85 -4.77
CA LEU A 28 8.02 -6.08 -5.44
C LEU A 28 9.40 -6.39 -4.86
N LEU A 29 9.50 -6.51 -3.53
CA LEU A 29 10.73 -6.90 -2.85
C LEU A 29 11.16 -8.31 -3.26
N PHE A 30 10.22 -9.27 -3.30
CA PHE A 30 10.48 -10.64 -3.72
C PHE A 30 11.02 -10.69 -5.16
N VAL A 31 10.40 -9.97 -6.09
CA VAL A 31 10.86 -9.88 -7.49
C VAL A 31 12.24 -9.23 -7.55
N ASN A 32 12.47 -8.13 -6.83
CA ASN A 32 13.75 -7.44 -6.85
C ASN A 32 14.89 -8.31 -6.31
N TYR A 33 14.66 -8.98 -5.17
CA TYR A 33 15.62 -9.88 -4.55
C TYR A 33 15.92 -11.11 -5.43
N THR A 34 14.88 -11.73 -5.97
CA THR A 34 15.02 -12.86 -6.89
C THR A 34 15.84 -12.44 -8.12
N SER A 35 15.57 -11.26 -8.68
CA SER A 35 16.31 -10.76 -9.83
C SER A 35 17.79 -10.51 -9.52
N SER A 36 18.08 -9.96 -8.34
CA SER A 36 19.45 -9.75 -7.86
C SER A 36 20.22 -11.07 -7.76
N LEU A 37 19.60 -12.13 -7.25
CA LEU A 37 20.24 -13.45 -7.13
C LEU A 37 20.54 -14.13 -8.48
N PHE A 38 19.56 -14.15 -9.40
CA PHE A 38 19.68 -14.92 -10.64
C PHE A 38 20.28 -14.14 -11.81
N PHE A 39 20.09 -12.82 -11.84
CA PHE A 39 20.46 -11.96 -12.98
C PHE A 39 21.47 -10.87 -12.60
N GLN A 40 21.89 -10.78 -11.34
CA GLN A 40 22.79 -9.73 -10.82
C GLN A 40 22.30 -8.31 -11.14
N LYS A 41 20.97 -8.13 -11.17
CA LYS A 41 20.30 -6.87 -11.49
C LYS A 41 19.15 -6.62 -10.55
N GLU A 42 18.96 -5.35 -10.20
CA GLU A 42 17.82 -4.89 -9.39
C GLU A 42 16.86 -4.11 -10.29
N PRO A 43 15.73 -4.71 -10.71
CA PRO A 43 14.77 -4.05 -11.59
C PRO A 43 14.09 -2.83 -10.96
N PHE A 44 14.05 -2.77 -9.62
CA PHE A 44 13.43 -1.68 -8.88
C PHE A 44 14.39 -1.15 -7.82
N SER A 45 14.46 0.18 -7.68
CA SER A 45 15.15 0.77 -6.53
C SER A 45 14.34 0.54 -5.26
N THR A 46 15.01 0.42 -4.11
CA THR A 46 14.36 0.28 -2.80
C THR A 46 13.35 1.40 -2.53
N THR A 47 13.66 2.62 -2.98
CA THR A 47 12.75 3.78 -2.92
C THR A 47 11.45 3.51 -3.66
N ILE A 48 11.51 2.98 -4.88
CA ILE A 48 10.30 2.66 -5.68
C ILE A 48 9.49 1.58 -4.96
N ILE A 49 10.12 0.50 -4.51
CA ILE A 49 9.44 -0.61 -3.81
C ILE A 49 8.67 -0.10 -2.59
N PHE A 50 9.33 0.73 -1.76
CA PHE A 50 8.72 1.32 -0.57
C PHE A 50 7.54 2.22 -0.92
N TRP A 51 7.74 3.19 -1.81
CA TRP A 51 6.69 4.15 -2.16
C TRP A 51 5.52 3.50 -2.90
N SER A 52 5.74 2.44 -3.69
CA SER A 52 4.66 1.69 -4.34
C SER A 52 3.73 1.03 -3.32
N GLY A 53 4.27 0.36 -2.29
CA GLY A 53 3.45 -0.22 -1.22
C GLY A 53 2.67 0.85 -0.45
N LEU A 54 3.32 1.99 -0.16
CA LEU A 54 2.69 3.12 0.51
C LEU A 54 1.57 3.75 -0.33
N LEU A 55 1.81 3.96 -1.63
CA LEU A 55 0.84 4.51 -2.57
C LEU A 55 -0.38 3.62 -2.70
N VAL A 56 -0.20 2.29 -2.75
CA VAL A 56 -1.33 1.35 -2.75
C VAL A 56 -2.11 1.42 -1.44
N ALA A 57 -1.43 1.47 -0.28
CA ALA A 57 -2.11 1.53 1.01
C ALA A 57 -2.98 2.78 1.15
N PHE A 58 -2.42 3.96 0.90
CA PHE A 58 -3.17 5.22 0.98
C PHE A 58 -4.17 5.39 -0.17
N GLY A 59 -3.82 4.93 -1.37
CA GLY A 59 -4.70 4.99 -2.54
C GLY A 59 -5.97 4.16 -2.34
N LEU A 60 -5.84 2.94 -1.82
CA LEU A 60 -6.99 2.09 -1.52
C LEU A 60 -7.84 2.64 -0.38
N ASP A 61 -7.21 3.11 0.70
CA ASP A 61 -7.96 3.76 1.78
C ASP A 61 -8.76 4.97 1.26
N PHE A 62 -8.13 5.82 0.45
CA PHE A 62 -8.78 6.98 -0.15
C PHE A 62 -9.96 6.59 -1.05
N ILE A 63 -9.78 5.62 -1.95
CA ILE A 63 -10.84 5.15 -2.86
C ILE A 63 -11.99 4.53 -2.07
N LEU A 64 -11.70 3.66 -1.09
CA LEU A 64 -12.74 3.00 -0.29
C LEU A 64 -13.52 4.00 0.58
N ASN A 65 -12.84 5.01 1.13
CA ASN A 65 -13.50 6.07 1.89
C ASN A 65 -14.37 6.96 1.00
N LEU A 66 -13.93 7.26 -0.23
CA LEU A 66 -14.75 7.95 -1.23
C LEU A 66 -16.02 7.17 -1.60
N LEU A 67 -15.88 5.87 -1.85
CA LEU A 67 -17.01 4.99 -2.16
C LEU A 67 -17.98 4.85 -0.99
N SER A 68 -17.47 4.70 0.24
CA SER A 68 -18.31 4.61 1.44
C SER A 68 -19.09 5.90 1.72
N ARG A 69 -18.56 7.06 1.36
CA ARG A 69 -19.26 8.35 1.50
C ARG A 69 -20.34 8.55 0.44
N LYS A 70 -20.18 7.95 -0.75
CA LYS A 70 -21.15 8.02 -1.84
C LYS A 70 -22.37 7.13 -1.62
N ASN A 71 -22.22 6.02 -0.90
CA ASN A 71 -23.27 5.05 -0.62
C ASN A 71 -24.07 5.31 0.68
N ASN A 72 -23.73 6.35 1.44
CA ASN A 72 -24.45 6.82 2.63
C ASN A 72 -25.21 8.11 2.29
#